data_AF-A0A7V8DBC4-F1
#
_entry.id   AF-A0A7V8DBC4-F1
#
_cell.length_a   1.000
_cell.length_b   1.000
_cell.length_c   1.000
_cell.angle_alpha   90.00
_cell.angle_beta   90.00
_cell.angle_gamma   90.00
#
_symmetry.space_group_name_H-M   'P 1'
#
loop_
_entity.id
_entity.type
_entity.pdbx_description
1 polymer ?
#
loop_
_entity_poly.entity_id
_entity_poly.type
_entity_poly.pdbx_seq_one_letter_code
_entity_poly.pdbx_strand_id
1 'polypeptide(L)'
;MKIFRNKLLIGSASIATVVAAIAVPMVLNAQTARTQQYSDWPHIHSPFASNATQEREIAAIVQSMTLAQKIGQMTQPEIKKITPAEVRQYYIGSVLNGGGSWPQMNKHASVQDWVNLSDAYYAASMSTDMEKDIPIIWGIDAVHGNSNVVGATLYPHNIGLGAARNPALIEEIGRATARAVRATGINWAFAPTLAVVQNQRWGRSYESFAVNPDVVRQYGAAYVRGMQGDLTSDANIVATAKHFLGDGGTFNGVNEGQNRSSLADLINIHGAGYFGALGAGAQTVMITYNSWAGAVSPTNNGKIHGVPELVTGALKEKMGFDGFVVSDWNGIAQVQGCTNSHCPESINAGVDMVMVPDDWKDFITNTMKDVEEGRIPMSRIDDAVTRIIRVKMRAGLFTHKPSDSSVAGKVSEITNRALARRAVRQSMVLLKNNNGVLPLARGKRILVVGASADSMSNQSGGWSITWQGDENTNADFTTGETLLSAIRSQAGAARVVYSPT
;
A
#
# COMPACT_ATOMS: atom_id res chain seq x y z
N MET A 1 -91.88 -7.26 34.16
CA MET A 1 -92.43 -7.82 32.91
C MET A 1 -91.34 -7.74 31.84
N LYS A 2 -90.82 -8.92 31.45
CA LYS A 2 -89.82 -9.27 30.42
C LYS A 2 -88.67 -8.29 30.09
N ILE A 3 -87.50 -8.69 30.60
CA ILE A 3 -86.13 -8.31 30.23
C ILE A 3 -85.76 -9.00 28.91
N PHE A 4 -85.14 -8.30 27.96
CA PHE A 4 -84.04 -8.84 27.14
C PHE A 4 -83.10 -7.72 26.69
N ARG A 5 -81.84 -7.87 27.11
CA ARG A 5 -80.69 -7.00 26.82
C ARG A 5 -80.24 -7.19 25.37
N ASN A 6 -79.88 -6.10 24.68
CA ASN A 6 -79.01 -6.17 23.50
C ASN A 6 -77.74 -5.32 23.72
N LYS A 7 -76.62 -5.89 23.26
CA LYS A 7 -75.25 -5.57 23.64
C LYS A 7 -74.68 -4.33 22.94
N LEU A 8 -73.75 -3.70 23.66
CA LEU A 8 -72.76 -2.70 23.25
C LEU A 8 -72.05 -3.05 21.92
N LEU A 9 -71.83 -2.02 21.10
CA LEU A 9 -70.67 -1.89 20.21
C LEU A 9 -70.08 -0.49 20.44
N ILE A 10 -68.97 -0.44 21.17
CA ILE A 10 -68.14 0.77 21.37
C ILE A 10 -67.21 0.88 20.16
N GLY A 11 -67.41 1.91 19.34
CA GLY A 11 -66.45 2.32 18.32
C GLY A 11 -65.45 3.30 18.94
N SER A 12 -64.21 2.86 19.12
CA SER A 12 -63.08 3.71 19.49
C SER A 12 -62.50 4.37 18.23
N ALA A 13 -62.65 5.69 18.12
CA ALA A 13 -62.00 6.52 17.12
C ALA A 13 -60.51 6.70 17.48
N SER A 14 -59.61 6.19 16.64
CA SER A 14 -58.18 6.47 16.74
C SER A 14 -57.85 7.78 16.01
N ILE A 15 -57.41 8.77 16.78
CA ILE A 15 -56.86 10.04 16.29
C ILE A 15 -55.49 9.75 15.67
N ALA A 16 -55.36 9.93 14.36
CA ALA A 16 -54.07 9.90 13.67
C ALA A 16 -53.45 11.30 13.69
N THR A 17 -52.43 11.49 14.51
CA THR A 17 -51.64 12.72 14.57
C THR A 17 -50.74 12.81 13.33
N VAL A 18 -51.07 13.71 12.41
CA VAL A 18 -50.20 14.05 11.26
C VAL A 18 -49.11 14.99 11.77
N VAL A 19 -47.90 14.48 11.97
CA VAL A 19 -46.71 15.32 12.17
C VAL A 19 -46.17 15.68 10.79
N ALA A 20 -46.48 16.89 10.33
CA ALA A 20 -45.87 17.47 9.15
C ALA A 20 -44.41 17.85 9.48
N ALA A 21 -43.46 17.04 9.02
CA ALA A 21 -42.04 17.37 9.09
C ALA A 21 -41.73 18.46 8.05
N ILE A 22 -41.56 19.70 8.51
CA ILE A 22 -41.03 20.79 7.71
C ILE A 22 -39.55 20.49 7.46
N ALA A 23 -39.22 20.02 6.26
CA ALA A 23 -37.85 19.88 5.81
C ALA A 23 -37.30 21.28 5.52
N VAL A 24 -36.52 21.83 6.46
CA VAL A 24 -35.67 23.00 6.19
C VAL A 24 -34.54 22.52 5.29
N PRO A 25 -34.34 23.10 4.09
CA PRO A 25 -33.22 22.73 3.24
C PRO A 25 -31.95 23.21 3.94
N MET A 26 -31.19 22.25 4.48
CA MET A 26 -29.84 22.49 4.95
C MET A 26 -29.00 22.76 3.70
N VAL A 27 -28.83 24.04 3.37
CA VAL A 27 -27.85 24.48 2.37
C VAL A 27 -26.49 24.10 2.94
N LEU A 28 -25.95 22.96 2.52
CA LEU A 28 -24.55 22.62 2.73
C LEU A 28 -23.75 23.69 1.99
N ASN A 29 -23.32 24.70 2.74
CA ASN A 29 -22.31 25.62 2.30
C ASN A 29 -21.01 24.81 2.27
N ALA A 30 -20.77 24.11 1.16
CA ALA A 30 -19.46 23.57 0.83
C ALA A 30 -18.55 24.76 0.54
N GLN A 31 -18.12 25.45 1.59
CA GLN A 31 -16.88 26.18 1.54
C GLN A 31 -15.82 25.14 1.24
N THR A 32 -15.43 25.07 -0.04
CA THR A 32 -14.20 24.42 -0.47
C THR A 32 -13.09 25.07 0.34
N ALA A 33 -12.69 24.42 1.44
CA ALA A 33 -11.52 24.82 2.19
C ALA A 33 -10.38 24.87 1.16
N ARG A 34 -9.88 26.07 0.85
CA ARG A 34 -8.74 26.23 -0.05
C ARG A 34 -7.60 25.43 0.55
N THR A 35 -7.12 24.45 -0.20
CA THR A 35 -5.91 23.70 0.08
C THR A 35 -4.82 24.69 0.47
N GLN A 36 -4.18 24.48 1.62
CA GLN A 36 -3.00 25.25 2.00
C GLN A 36 -1.98 25.12 0.86
N GLN A 37 -1.72 26.23 0.18
CA GLN A 37 -0.69 26.30 -0.85
C GLN A 37 0.64 26.50 -0.15
N TYR A 38 1.60 25.65 -0.47
CA TYR A 38 2.96 25.74 0.04
C TYR A 38 3.86 26.36 -1.02
N SER A 39 4.65 27.36 -0.61
CA SER A 39 5.68 27.98 -1.44
C SER A 39 6.95 27.14 -1.53
N ASP A 40 7.17 26.24 -0.57
CA ASP A 40 8.26 25.26 -0.51
C ASP A 40 7.78 24.01 0.23
N TRP A 41 8.56 22.93 0.23
CA TRP A 41 8.25 21.70 0.96
C TRP A 41 8.09 21.97 2.46
N PRO A 42 6.93 21.65 3.07
CA PRO A 42 6.72 21.88 4.49
C PRO A 42 7.46 20.85 5.34
N HIS A 43 7.96 21.27 6.51
CA HIS A 43 8.41 20.34 7.54
C HIS A 43 7.22 19.57 8.12
N ILE A 44 7.32 18.24 8.15
CA ILE A 44 6.26 17.37 8.64
C ILE A 44 6.68 16.75 9.97
N HIS A 45 5.85 16.90 10.99
CA HIS A 45 6.09 16.27 12.28
C HIS A 45 5.56 14.83 12.27
N SER A 46 6.48 13.87 12.39
CA SER A 46 6.15 12.45 12.59
C SER A 46 5.68 12.22 14.03
N PRO A 47 4.68 11.36 14.27
CA PRO A 47 4.30 10.90 15.61
C PRO A 47 5.39 10.01 16.26
N PHE A 48 6.32 9.47 15.48
CA PHE A 48 7.45 8.71 15.99
C PHE A 48 8.57 9.66 16.39
N ALA A 49 8.57 10.08 17.66
CA ALA A 49 9.62 10.94 18.19
C ALA A 49 10.98 10.23 18.19
N SER A 50 12.05 10.99 17.95
CA SER A 50 13.41 10.49 18.16
C SER A 50 13.64 10.20 19.65
N ASN A 51 14.18 9.02 19.94
CA ASN A 51 14.54 8.61 21.29
C ASN A 51 16.07 8.56 21.39
N ALA A 52 16.67 9.48 22.15
CA ALA A 52 18.13 9.61 22.23
C ALA A 52 18.85 8.33 22.71
N THR A 53 18.20 7.48 23.51
CA THR A 53 18.77 6.19 23.91
C THR A 53 18.76 5.21 22.74
N GLN A 54 17.65 5.12 22.02
CA GLN A 54 17.55 4.29 20.82
C GLN A 54 18.53 4.76 19.73
N GLU A 55 18.67 6.07 19.51
CA GLU A 55 19.62 6.60 18.53
C GLU A 55 21.08 6.30 18.88
N ARG A 56 21.44 6.31 20.18
CA ARG A 56 22.78 5.87 20.62
C ARG A 56 23.01 4.37 20.38
N GLU A 57 21.99 3.55 20.61
CA GLU A 57 22.06 2.11 20.31
C GLU A 57 22.22 1.86 18.81
N ILE A 58 21.43 2.53 17.98
CA ILE A 58 21.55 2.45 16.51
C ILE A 58 22.96 2.86 16.07
N ALA A 59 23.47 3.98 16.59
CA ALA A 59 24.81 4.46 16.25
C ALA A 59 25.90 3.44 16.65
N ALA A 60 25.78 2.82 17.83
CA ALA A 60 26.72 1.78 18.25
C ALA A 60 26.68 0.55 17.33
N ILE A 61 25.48 0.09 16.95
CA ILE A 61 25.31 -1.01 16.00
C ILE A 61 25.94 -0.66 14.64
N VAL A 62 25.65 0.53 14.09
CA VAL A 62 26.21 0.94 12.79
C VAL A 62 27.73 1.07 12.87
N GLN A 63 28.28 1.54 13.98
CA GLN A 63 29.73 1.66 14.17
C GLN A 63 30.45 0.30 14.25
N SER A 64 29.79 -0.74 14.81
CA SER A 64 30.39 -2.08 14.89
C SER A 64 30.30 -2.86 13.58
N MET A 65 29.50 -2.41 12.62
CA MET A 65 29.30 -3.13 11.36
C MET A 65 30.46 -2.92 10.36
N THR A 66 30.84 -4.00 9.68
CA THR A 66 31.72 -3.95 8.51
C THR A 66 31.02 -3.35 7.29
N LEU A 67 31.78 -2.98 6.26
CA LEU A 67 31.23 -2.47 5.00
C LEU A 67 30.27 -3.48 4.34
N ALA A 68 30.65 -4.77 4.30
CA ALA A 68 29.81 -5.83 3.74
C ALA A 68 28.48 -5.98 4.49
N GLN A 69 28.51 -5.93 5.82
CA GLN A 69 27.31 -6.00 6.66
C GLN A 69 26.38 -4.79 6.39
N LYS A 70 26.96 -3.59 6.23
CA LYS A 70 26.21 -2.36 5.93
C LYS A 70 25.53 -2.43 4.57
N ILE A 71 26.25 -2.83 3.53
CA ILE A 71 25.70 -2.95 2.17
C ILE A 71 24.67 -4.09 2.10
N GLY A 72 24.90 -5.19 2.84
CA GLY A 72 23.90 -6.24 3.02
C GLY A 72 22.58 -5.68 3.54
N GLN A 73 22.61 -4.80 4.54
CA GLN A 73 21.41 -4.13 5.06
C GLN A 73 20.68 -3.26 4.03
N MET A 74 21.41 -2.67 3.07
CA MET A 74 20.86 -1.85 2.00
C MET A 74 20.30 -2.66 0.82
N THR A 75 20.42 -3.98 0.83
CA THR A 75 20.08 -4.85 -0.31
C THR A 75 18.75 -5.56 -0.09
N GLN A 76 17.85 -5.49 -1.08
CA GLN A 76 16.56 -6.18 -1.06
C GLN A 76 16.36 -7.09 -2.30
N PRO A 77 16.76 -8.36 -2.21
CA PRO A 77 16.44 -9.40 -3.19
C PRO A 77 14.99 -9.89 -3.13
N GLU A 78 14.59 -10.62 -4.16
CA GLU A 78 13.28 -11.25 -4.27
C GLU A 78 13.31 -12.73 -3.85
N ILE A 79 12.25 -13.22 -3.20
CA ILE A 79 12.23 -14.56 -2.59
C ILE A 79 12.44 -15.73 -3.57
N LYS A 80 12.24 -15.56 -4.88
CA LYS A 80 12.57 -16.58 -5.90
C LYS A 80 14.07 -16.68 -6.16
N LYS A 81 14.84 -15.69 -5.72
CA LYS A 81 16.25 -15.49 -6.07
C LYS A 81 17.19 -15.53 -4.88
N ILE A 82 16.65 -15.79 -3.68
CA ILE A 82 17.45 -15.87 -2.46
C ILE A 82 16.95 -16.94 -1.49
N THR A 83 17.91 -17.63 -0.87
CA THR A 83 17.68 -18.59 0.19
C THR A 83 17.93 -18.00 1.59
N PRO A 84 17.37 -18.59 2.66
CA PRO A 84 17.74 -18.20 4.03
C PRO A 84 19.25 -18.30 4.31
N ALA A 85 19.95 -19.28 3.75
CA ALA A 85 21.40 -19.40 3.92
C ALA A 85 22.14 -18.18 3.35
N GLU A 86 21.70 -17.67 2.20
CA GLU A 86 22.26 -16.47 1.59
C GLU A 86 21.91 -15.20 2.37
N VAL A 87 20.73 -15.13 3.00
CA VAL A 87 20.40 -14.04 3.93
C VAL A 87 21.44 -13.94 5.05
N ARG A 88 21.81 -15.07 5.65
CA ARG A 88 22.87 -15.13 6.66
C ARG A 88 24.24 -14.76 6.08
N GLN A 89 24.60 -15.34 4.95
CA GLN A 89 25.93 -15.18 4.34
C GLN A 89 26.22 -13.73 3.90
N TYR A 90 25.21 -13.02 3.41
CA TYR A 90 25.36 -11.67 2.85
C TYR A 90 24.73 -10.57 3.72
N TYR A 91 24.34 -10.90 4.96
CA TYR A 91 23.77 -9.96 5.94
C TYR A 91 22.58 -9.18 5.38
N ILE A 92 21.73 -9.86 4.61
CA ILE A 92 20.68 -9.22 3.81
C ILE A 92 19.67 -8.52 4.72
N GLY A 93 19.45 -7.23 4.45
CA GLY A 93 18.59 -6.38 5.24
C GLY A 93 17.11 -6.63 5.02
N SER A 94 16.72 -7.00 3.80
CA SER A 94 15.33 -7.24 3.46
C SER A 94 15.16 -8.28 2.36
N VAL A 95 14.00 -8.93 2.31
CA VAL A 95 13.51 -9.63 1.12
C VAL A 95 12.16 -9.05 0.70
N LEU A 96 11.75 -9.33 -0.54
CA LEU A 96 10.41 -9.02 -1.02
C LEU A 96 9.81 -10.17 -1.82
N ASN A 97 8.48 -10.14 -2.00
CA ASN A 97 7.81 -10.94 -3.02
C ASN A 97 7.00 -10.04 -3.97
N GLY A 98 7.28 -10.15 -5.27
CA GLY A 98 6.55 -9.41 -6.30
C GLY A 98 5.21 -10.06 -6.63
N GLY A 99 4.42 -9.43 -7.50
CA GLY A 99 3.19 -10.01 -8.04
C GLY A 99 3.41 -11.42 -8.60
N GLY A 100 2.69 -12.43 -8.09
CA GLY A 100 2.88 -13.82 -8.51
C GLY A 100 4.15 -14.49 -7.97
N SER A 101 4.58 -14.11 -6.77
CA SER A 101 5.74 -14.69 -6.09
C SER A 101 5.30 -15.25 -4.74
N TRP A 102 5.42 -16.57 -4.59
CA TRP A 102 4.92 -17.32 -3.43
C TRP A 102 6.01 -18.24 -2.88
N PRO A 103 5.90 -18.65 -1.59
CA PRO A 103 6.74 -19.70 -1.04
C PRO A 103 6.80 -20.92 -1.96
N GLN A 104 8.03 -21.33 -2.31
CA GLN A 104 8.29 -22.48 -3.19
C GLN A 104 7.60 -22.39 -4.57
N MET A 105 7.29 -21.18 -5.06
CA MET A 105 6.51 -20.97 -6.28
C MET A 105 5.12 -21.62 -6.28
N ASN A 106 4.59 -21.96 -5.11
CA ASN A 106 3.26 -22.52 -4.97
C ASN A 106 2.21 -21.40 -4.89
N LYS A 107 1.45 -21.18 -5.98
CA LYS A 107 0.34 -20.21 -6.04
C LYS A 107 -0.66 -20.37 -4.87
N HIS A 108 -0.86 -21.59 -4.40
CA HIS A 108 -1.77 -21.93 -3.30
C HIS A 108 -1.04 -22.20 -1.98
N ALA A 109 0.17 -21.65 -1.79
CA ALA A 109 0.88 -21.69 -0.52
C ALA A 109 -0.05 -21.25 0.61
N SER A 110 -0.15 -22.08 1.65
CA SER A 110 -0.99 -21.81 2.82
C SER A 110 -0.42 -20.64 3.63
N VAL A 111 -1.25 -20.01 4.45
CA VAL A 111 -0.80 -18.97 5.40
C VAL A 111 0.39 -19.47 6.25
N GLN A 112 0.39 -20.75 6.62
CA GLN A 112 1.49 -21.35 7.38
C GLN A 112 2.78 -21.50 6.57
N ASP A 113 2.71 -21.77 5.27
CA ASP A 113 3.91 -21.85 4.41
C ASP A 113 4.64 -20.51 4.35
N TRP A 114 3.89 -19.40 4.30
CA TRP A 114 4.45 -18.06 4.40
C TRP A 114 5.10 -17.78 5.75
N VAL A 115 4.43 -18.13 6.86
CA VAL A 115 4.98 -17.98 8.22
C VAL A 115 6.26 -18.79 8.37
N ASN A 116 6.29 -20.04 7.90
CA ASN A 116 7.46 -20.91 7.96
C ASN A 116 8.65 -20.31 7.20
N LEU A 117 8.41 -19.76 6.00
CA LEU A 117 9.45 -19.09 5.23
C LEU A 117 9.93 -17.81 5.94
N SER A 118 9.02 -17.05 6.54
CA SER A 118 9.37 -15.81 7.26
C SER A 118 10.23 -16.11 8.50
N ASP A 119 9.87 -17.15 9.26
CA ASP A 119 10.66 -17.64 10.38
C ASP A 119 12.05 -18.14 9.94
N ALA A 120 12.15 -18.81 8.78
CA ALA A 120 13.42 -19.28 8.25
C ALA A 120 14.35 -18.11 7.89
N TYR A 121 13.83 -17.07 7.24
CA TYR A 121 14.58 -15.85 6.96
C TYR A 121 14.98 -15.12 8.25
N TYR A 122 14.06 -15.00 9.22
CA TYR A 122 14.37 -14.43 10.52
C TYR A 122 15.50 -15.18 11.23
N ALA A 123 15.38 -16.51 11.38
CA ALA A 123 16.39 -17.34 12.03
C ALA A 123 17.76 -17.23 11.36
N ALA A 124 17.80 -17.15 10.02
CA ALA A 124 19.04 -16.94 9.29
C ALA A 124 19.68 -15.57 9.61
N SER A 125 18.88 -14.50 9.64
CA SER A 125 19.35 -13.15 9.98
C SER A 125 19.76 -12.99 11.45
N MET A 126 19.29 -13.89 12.33
CA MET A 126 19.58 -13.91 13.77
C MET A 126 20.68 -14.91 14.15
N SER A 127 21.46 -15.37 13.18
CA SER A 127 22.55 -16.34 13.39
C SER A 127 23.78 -15.96 12.57
N THR A 128 24.09 -14.67 12.46
CA THR A 128 25.26 -14.19 11.71
C THR A 128 26.51 -14.19 12.61
N ASP A 129 27.63 -13.70 12.09
CA ASP A 129 28.83 -13.40 12.87
C ASP A 129 28.94 -11.90 13.22
N MET A 130 27.86 -11.13 13.04
CA MET A 130 27.79 -9.74 13.47
C MET A 130 27.86 -9.64 14.99
N GLU A 131 28.48 -8.58 15.52
CA GLU A 131 28.47 -8.30 16.96
C GLU A 131 27.03 -8.17 17.50
N LYS A 132 26.15 -7.59 16.69
CA LYS A 132 24.70 -7.55 16.90
C LYS A 132 24.00 -8.07 15.66
N ASP A 133 23.35 -9.23 15.77
CA ASP A 133 22.47 -9.74 14.73
C ASP A 133 21.32 -8.77 14.44
N ILE A 134 21.01 -8.59 13.15
CA ILE A 134 19.98 -7.67 12.68
C ILE A 134 18.87 -8.46 11.98
N PRO A 135 17.63 -8.44 12.49
CA PRO A 135 16.53 -9.18 11.89
C PRO A 135 16.21 -8.65 10.50
N ILE A 136 15.90 -9.54 9.58
CA ILE A 136 15.42 -9.20 8.25
C ILE A 136 14.00 -8.60 8.29
N ILE A 137 13.72 -7.66 7.37
CA ILE A 137 12.36 -7.13 7.13
C ILE A 137 11.84 -7.67 5.79
N TRP A 138 10.58 -8.09 5.70
CA TRP A 138 10.01 -8.64 4.48
C TRP A 138 8.91 -7.71 3.94
N GLY A 139 9.15 -7.16 2.75
CA GLY A 139 8.20 -6.32 2.00
C GLY A 139 7.27 -7.08 1.05
N ILE A 140 6.00 -6.65 0.94
CA ILE A 140 5.02 -7.19 -0.01
C ILE A 140 4.13 -6.09 -0.60
N ASP A 141 3.74 -6.23 -1.87
CA ASP A 141 2.63 -5.45 -2.43
C ASP A 141 1.29 -5.90 -1.86
N ALA A 142 0.82 -5.19 -0.83
CA ALA A 142 -0.50 -5.35 -0.23
C ALA A 142 -1.42 -4.17 -0.57
N VAL A 143 -1.61 -3.92 -1.87
CA VAL A 143 -2.16 -2.65 -2.41
C VAL A 143 -3.67 -2.52 -2.31
N HIS A 144 -4.40 -3.63 -2.19
CA HIS A 144 -5.86 -3.64 -1.97
C HIS A 144 -6.29 -4.82 -1.09
N GLY A 145 -5.56 -5.02 0.00
CA GLY A 145 -5.57 -6.25 0.81
C GLY A 145 -4.23 -6.98 0.67
N ASN A 146 -4.05 -8.12 1.34
CA ASN A 146 -2.88 -8.98 1.13
C ASN A 146 -3.03 -9.76 -0.20
N SER A 147 -3.03 -9.03 -1.30
CA SER A 147 -3.63 -9.46 -2.56
C SER A 147 -2.84 -10.52 -3.32
N ASN A 148 -1.58 -10.76 -2.96
CA ASN A 148 -0.78 -11.88 -3.48
C ASN A 148 -1.18 -13.25 -2.90
N VAL A 149 -1.92 -13.29 -1.78
CA VAL A 149 -2.22 -14.52 -1.05
C VAL A 149 -3.60 -15.04 -1.42
N VAL A 150 -3.65 -16.27 -1.95
CA VAL A 150 -4.92 -16.94 -2.26
C VAL A 150 -5.80 -17.05 -1.00
N GLY A 151 -7.06 -16.66 -1.12
CA GLY A 151 -8.03 -16.65 -0.03
C GLY A 151 -8.01 -15.38 0.85
N ALA A 152 -7.06 -14.47 0.66
CA ALA A 152 -7.09 -13.18 1.31
C ALA A 152 -8.23 -12.29 0.75
N THR A 153 -8.75 -11.41 1.59
CA THR A 153 -9.77 -10.44 1.15
C THR A 153 -9.18 -9.40 0.22
N LEU A 154 -9.80 -9.26 -0.95
CA LEU A 154 -9.55 -8.18 -1.89
C LEU A 154 -10.56 -7.05 -1.66
N TYR A 155 -10.05 -5.85 -1.42
CA TYR A 155 -10.82 -4.62 -1.35
C TYR A 155 -10.94 -3.99 -2.75
N PRO A 156 -11.91 -3.09 -2.98
CA PRO A 156 -11.90 -2.26 -4.17
C PRO A 156 -10.54 -1.58 -4.35
N HIS A 157 -10.07 -1.47 -5.59
CA HIS A 157 -8.90 -0.66 -5.91
C HIS A 157 -9.12 0.81 -5.51
N ASN A 158 -8.01 1.53 -5.34
CA ASN A 158 -7.99 2.86 -4.74
C ASN A 158 -8.95 3.86 -5.42
N ILE A 159 -9.14 3.81 -6.73
CA ILE A 159 -10.11 4.67 -7.42
C ILE A 159 -11.55 4.51 -6.89
N GLY A 160 -11.95 3.26 -6.60
CA GLY A 160 -13.24 2.96 -6.00
C GLY A 160 -13.31 3.39 -4.53
N LEU A 161 -12.23 3.15 -3.78
CA LEU A 161 -12.15 3.62 -2.38
C LEU A 161 -12.20 5.15 -2.28
N GLY A 162 -11.57 5.83 -3.23
CA GLY A 162 -11.67 7.27 -3.39
C GLY A 162 -13.11 7.71 -3.58
N ALA A 163 -13.85 7.08 -4.50
CA ALA A 163 -15.25 7.38 -4.75
C ALA A 163 -16.14 7.25 -3.49
N ALA A 164 -15.76 6.41 -2.52
CA ALA A 164 -16.46 6.29 -1.25
C ALA A 164 -16.41 7.54 -0.34
N ARG A 165 -15.42 8.43 -0.52
CA ARG A 165 -15.22 9.67 0.27
C ARG A 165 -15.33 9.46 1.78
N ASN A 166 -14.72 8.38 2.28
CA ASN A 166 -14.82 7.95 3.67
C ASN A 166 -13.43 7.55 4.23
N PRO A 167 -12.66 8.51 4.80
CA PRO A 167 -11.36 8.22 5.39
C PRO A 167 -11.38 7.18 6.53
N ALA A 168 -12.45 7.11 7.31
CA ALA A 168 -12.57 6.12 8.38
C ALA A 168 -12.64 4.68 7.82
N LEU A 169 -13.34 4.49 6.70
CA LEU A 169 -13.34 3.21 5.99
C LEU A 169 -11.92 2.83 5.51
N ILE A 170 -11.12 3.80 5.06
CA ILE A 170 -9.74 3.57 4.62
C ILE A 170 -8.86 3.13 5.78
N GLU A 171 -9.01 3.76 6.95
CA GLU A 171 -8.30 3.35 8.15
C GLU A 171 -8.68 1.92 8.59
N GLU A 172 -9.97 1.57 8.54
CA GLU A 172 -10.43 0.19 8.81
C GLU A 172 -9.86 -0.82 7.81
N ILE A 173 -9.79 -0.46 6.52
CA ILE A 173 -9.17 -1.29 5.47
C ILE A 173 -7.67 -1.45 5.73
N GLY A 174 -6.95 -0.36 6.00
CA GLY A 174 -5.52 -0.41 6.32
C GLY A 174 -5.23 -1.34 7.50
N ARG A 175 -6.05 -1.27 8.55
CA ARG A 175 -5.95 -2.16 9.73
C ARG A 175 -6.20 -3.62 9.39
N ALA A 176 -7.24 -3.91 8.61
CA ALA A 176 -7.54 -5.28 8.19
C ALA A 176 -6.46 -5.84 7.25
N THR A 177 -5.90 -5.02 6.36
CA THR A 177 -4.77 -5.38 5.50
C THR A 177 -3.52 -5.68 6.34
N ALA A 178 -3.20 -4.85 7.34
CA ALA A 178 -2.06 -5.10 8.24
C ALA A 178 -2.18 -6.45 8.95
N ARG A 179 -3.35 -6.76 9.52
CA ARG A 179 -3.63 -8.08 10.13
C ARG A 179 -3.44 -9.22 9.13
N ALA A 180 -3.95 -9.07 7.91
CA ALA A 180 -3.85 -10.10 6.87
C ALA A 180 -2.40 -10.33 6.39
N VAL A 181 -1.57 -9.30 6.32
CA VAL A 181 -0.14 -9.39 6.00
C VAL A 181 0.63 -9.99 7.17
N ARG A 182 0.34 -9.54 8.40
CA ARG A 182 1.00 -10.06 9.60
C ARG A 182 0.67 -11.53 9.86
N ALA A 183 -0.53 -11.98 9.50
CA ALA A 183 -0.93 -13.38 9.56
C ALA A 183 -0.04 -14.30 8.72
N THR A 184 0.58 -13.80 7.64
CA THR A 184 1.54 -14.55 6.82
C THR A 184 2.99 -14.39 7.29
N GLY A 185 3.22 -13.78 8.46
CA GLY A 185 4.56 -13.54 9.01
C GLY A 185 5.31 -12.37 8.37
N ILE A 186 4.67 -11.62 7.45
CA ILE A 186 5.27 -10.46 6.77
C ILE A 186 5.02 -9.21 7.62
N ASN A 187 5.92 -8.23 7.58
CA ASN A 187 5.92 -7.08 8.49
C ASN A 187 6.05 -5.72 7.79
N TRP A 188 6.11 -5.70 6.45
CA TRP A 188 6.20 -4.48 5.67
C TRP A 188 5.35 -4.57 4.41
N ALA A 189 4.46 -3.60 4.21
CA ALA A 189 3.63 -3.48 3.02
C ALA A 189 4.01 -2.26 2.18
N PHE A 190 4.11 -2.46 0.87
CA PHE A 190 4.28 -1.41 -0.13
C PHE A 190 2.95 -0.70 -0.44
N ALA A 191 2.35 -0.08 0.58
CA ALA A 191 1.09 0.66 0.49
C ALA A 191 1.05 1.78 1.56
N PRO A 192 0.31 2.88 1.34
CA PRO A 192 -0.56 3.17 0.19
C PRO A 192 0.13 3.77 -1.04
N THR A 193 -0.49 3.61 -2.22
CA THR A 193 -0.20 4.41 -3.42
C THR A 193 -0.85 5.79 -3.28
N LEU A 194 -0.06 6.85 -3.45
CA LEU A 194 -0.40 8.26 -3.23
C LEU A 194 -0.29 9.11 -4.50
N ALA A 195 -0.27 8.46 -5.66
CA ALA A 195 -0.32 9.13 -6.95
C ALA A 195 -1.56 10.04 -7.04
N VAL A 196 -1.39 11.26 -7.55
CA VAL A 196 -2.51 12.16 -7.89
C VAL A 196 -2.64 12.23 -9.41
N VAL A 197 -3.49 11.36 -9.96
CA VAL A 197 -3.55 11.14 -11.42
C VAL A 197 -4.11 12.35 -12.15
N GLN A 198 -3.37 12.86 -13.13
CA GLN A 198 -3.75 13.99 -13.98
C GLN A 198 -4.14 13.55 -15.40
N ASN A 199 -3.85 12.31 -15.79
CA ASN A 199 -4.25 11.75 -17.08
C ASN A 199 -4.67 10.28 -16.96
N GLN A 200 -5.94 9.98 -17.22
CA GLN A 200 -6.51 8.64 -17.02
C GLN A 200 -6.04 7.60 -18.05
N ARG A 201 -5.25 7.99 -19.07
CA ARG A 201 -4.60 7.02 -19.97
C ARG A 201 -3.52 6.20 -19.28
N TRP A 202 -3.07 6.63 -18.10
CA TRP A 202 -2.07 5.91 -17.34
C TRP A 202 -2.59 4.56 -16.84
N GLY A 203 -1.85 3.49 -17.12
CA GLY A 203 -2.24 2.12 -16.77
C GLY A 203 -2.44 1.87 -15.28
N ARG A 204 -1.86 2.72 -14.40
CA ARG A 204 -2.02 2.63 -12.94
C ARG A 204 -3.06 3.61 -12.39
N SER A 205 -3.93 4.16 -13.23
CA SER A 205 -4.97 5.12 -12.79
C SER A 205 -5.88 4.57 -11.69
N TYR A 206 -6.15 3.26 -11.68
CA TYR A 206 -6.97 2.61 -10.66
C TYR A 206 -6.29 2.54 -9.27
N GLU A 207 -4.95 2.68 -9.22
CA GLU A 207 -4.17 2.70 -7.99
C GLU A 207 -4.16 4.08 -7.31
N SER A 208 -4.68 5.12 -7.96
CA SER A 208 -4.87 6.44 -7.36
C SER A 208 -6.25 6.57 -6.72
N PHE A 209 -6.31 7.16 -5.52
CA PHE A 209 -7.59 7.43 -4.86
C PHE A 209 -8.39 8.53 -5.58
N ALA A 210 -7.74 9.57 -6.08
CA ALA A 210 -8.43 10.70 -6.67
C ALA A 210 -7.50 11.56 -7.52
N VAL A 211 -8.10 12.31 -8.45
CA VAL A 211 -7.47 13.45 -9.12
C VAL A 211 -7.30 14.67 -8.19
N ASN A 212 -8.02 14.70 -7.08
CA ASN A 212 -7.99 15.79 -6.09
C ASN A 212 -6.94 15.49 -5.01
N PRO A 213 -5.90 16.33 -4.86
CA PRO A 213 -4.82 16.11 -3.90
C PRO A 213 -5.27 16.07 -2.43
N ASP A 214 -6.35 16.77 -2.05
CA ASP A 214 -6.85 16.78 -0.67
C ASP A 214 -7.43 15.41 -0.26
N VAL A 215 -8.09 14.73 -1.19
CA VAL A 215 -8.59 13.37 -0.95
C VAL A 215 -7.41 12.42 -0.73
N VAL A 216 -6.37 12.53 -1.58
CA VAL A 216 -5.18 11.68 -1.48
C VAL A 216 -4.40 11.95 -0.18
N ARG A 217 -4.29 13.22 0.24
CA ARG A 217 -3.70 13.60 1.54
C ARG A 217 -4.43 12.95 2.72
N GLN A 218 -5.76 13.10 2.77
CA GLN A 218 -6.57 12.56 3.87
C GLN A 218 -6.51 11.02 3.91
N TYR A 219 -6.56 10.39 2.73
CA TYR A 219 -6.53 8.94 2.61
C TYR A 219 -5.15 8.35 2.90
N GLY A 220 -4.07 9.02 2.50
CA GLY A 220 -2.72 8.62 2.85
C GLY A 220 -2.52 8.59 4.36
N ALA A 221 -2.98 9.63 5.07
CA ALA A 221 -2.95 9.65 6.53
C ALA A 221 -3.77 8.52 7.16
N ALA A 222 -5.01 8.30 6.68
CA ALA A 222 -5.90 7.26 7.20
C ALA A 222 -5.36 5.85 6.98
N TYR A 223 -4.84 5.55 5.78
CA TYR A 223 -4.30 4.23 5.46
C TYR A 223 -3.08 3.91 6.33
N VAL A 224 -2.15 4.86 6.46
CA VAL A 224 -0.95 4.72 7.30
C VAL A 224 -1.32 4.52 8.76
N ARG A 225 -2.26 5.31 9.31
CA ARG A 225 -2.75 5.10 10.70
C ARG A 225 -3.34 3.71 10.90
N GLY A 226 -4.17 3.25 9.96
CA GLY A 226 -4.80 1.95 10.05
C GLY A 226 -3.79 0.81 10.03
N MET A 227 -2.81 0.91 9.13
CA MET A 227 -1.82 -0.14 8.89
C MET A 227 -0.71 -0.20 9.95
N GLN A 228 -0.15 0.96 10.32
CA GLN A 228 1.00 1.04 11.20
C GLN A 228 0.64 1.30 12.66
N GLY A 229 -0.47 2.01 12.93
CA GLY A 229 -0.70 2.61 14.26
C GLY A 229 0.56 3.30 14.79
N ASP A 230 0.97 2.92 16.00
CA ASP A 230 2.22 3.31 16.66
C ASP A 230 3.31 2.20 16.64
N LEU A 231 3.07 1.12 15.86
CA LEU A 231 3.91 -0.08 15.77
C LEU A 231 4.14 -0.82 17.10
N THR A 232 3.32 -0.61 18.14
CA THR A 232 3.41 -1.37 19.39
C THR A 232 2.47 -2.57 19.45
N SER A 233 1.49 -2.66 18.54
CA SER A 233 0.56 -3.78 18.44
C SER A 233 1.13 -4.90 17.57
N ASP A 234 0.95 -6.14 18.00
CA ASP A 234 1.41 -7.37 17.32
C ASP A 234 0.99 -7.50 15.85
N ALA A 235 -0.11 -6.84 15.49
CA ALA A 235 -0.77 -6.95 14.19
C ALA A 235 -0.50 -5.76 13.26
N ASN A 236 0.22 -4.75 13.74
CA ASN A 236 0.59 -3.59 12.93
C ASN A 236 1.83 -3.93 12.09
N ILE A 237 1.96 -3.27 10.95
CA ILE A 237 3.09 -3.47 10.02
C ILE A 237 3.63 -2.13 9.53
N VAL A 238 4.86 -2.15 9.00
CA VAL A 238 5.46 -0.99 8.34
C VAL A 238 4.73 -0.68 7.04
N ALA A 239 4.41 0.59 6.80
CA ALA A 239 3.79 1.08 5.56
C ALA A 239 4.80 1.82 4.68
N THR A 240 4.49 1.90 3.38
CA THR A 240 5.26 2.65 2.38
C THR A 240 4.39 3.65 1.65
N ALA A 241 4.72 4.93 1.78
CA ALA A 241 4.15 5.94 0.90
C ALA A 241 4.81 5.82 -0.50
N LYS A 242 4.01 5.57 -1.55
CA LYS A 242 4.56 5.37 -2.91
C LYS A 242 3.76 6.06 -4.04
N HIS A 243 4.36 6.40 -5.19
CA HIS A 243 5.81 6.42 -5.47
C HIS A 243 6.26 7.88 -5.51
N PHE A 244 7.36 8.20 -4.84
CA PHE A 244 7.80 9.57 -4.59
C PHE A 244 8.70 10.05 -5.73
N LEU A 245 8.31 11.06 -6.52
CA LEU A 245 6.96 11.62 -6.59
C LEU A 245 6.53 12.05 -7.99
N GLY A 246 5.21 12.15 -8.20
CA GLY A 246 4.63 12.68 -9.43
C GLY A 246 4.39 11.64 -10.53
N ASP A 247 4.33 10.36 -10.18
CA ASP A 247 3.97 9.25 -11.07
C ASP A 247 2.62 9.48 -11.78
N GLY A 248 1.62 10.00 -11.07
CA GLY A 248 0.32 10.35 -11.64
C GLY A 248 0.31 11.55 -12.61
N GLY A 249 1.42 12.28 -12.73
CA GLY A 249 1.53 13.52 -13.53
C GLY A 249 2.33 13.39 -14.82
N THR A 250 2.65 12.18 -15.28
CA THR A 250 3.44 11.98 -16.50
C THR A 250 2.73 12.52 -17.73
N PHE A 251 3.51 13.08 -18.65
CA PHE A 251 3.00 13.61 -19.90
C PHE A 251 2.28 12.52 -20.68
N ASN A 252 1.06 12.81 -21.11
CA ASN A 252 0.14 11.87 -21.75
C ASN A 252 -0.24 10.62 -20.94
N GLY A 253 0.07 10.56 -19.64
CA GLY A 253 -0.17 9.37 -18.81
C GLY A 253 0.72 8.19 -19.19
N VAL A 254 1.89 8.44 -19.81
CA VAL A 254 2.84 7.36 -20.13
C VAL A 254 3.43 6.81 -18.83
N ASN A 255 3.34 5.50 -18.62
CA ASN A 255 3.93 4.86 -17.45
C ASN A 255 5.44 5.11 -17.41
N GLU A 256 5.98 5.48 -16.23
CA GLU A 256 7.42 5.74 -16.03
C GLU A 256 7.97 6.91 -16.88
N GLY A 257 7.09 7.66 -17.53
CA GLY A 257 7.42 8.75 -18.44
C GLY A 257 7.94 10.00 -17.73
N GLN A 258 7.85 11.13 -18.41
CA GLN A 258 8.31 12.42 -17.88
C GLN A 258 7.14 13.21 -17.30
N ASN A 259 7.20 13.56 -16.01
CA ASN A 259 6.32 14.55 -15.39
C ASN A 259 6.82 15.97 -15.73
N ARG A 260 5.93 16.82 -16.24
CA ARG A 260 6.23 18.20 -16.69
C ARG A 260 5.61 19.30 -15.81
N SER A 261 5.13 18.93 -14.63
CA SER A 261 4.60 19.86 -13.64
C SER A 261 5.64 20.90 -13.25
N SER A 262 5.18 22.12 -12.95
CA SER A 262 6.00 23.13 -12.28
C SER A 262 6.41 22.62 -10.89
N LEU A 263 7.44 23.21 -10.26
CA LEU A 263 7.79 22.87 -8.88
C LEU A 263 6.59 23.12 -7.93
N ALA A 264 5.84 24.19 -8.15
CA ALA A 264 4.64 24.49 -7.37
C ALA A 264 3.58 23.39 -7.48
N ASP A 265 3.33 22.86 -8.68
CA ASP A 265 2.42 21.73 -8.88
C ASP A 265 2.98 20.42 -8.32
N LEU A 266 4.29 20.19 -8.44
CA LEU A 266 4.95 19.04 -7.85
C LEU A 266 4.76 19.01 -6.33
N ILE A 267 4.88 20.17 -5.66
CA ILE A 267 4.65 20.33 -4.23
C ILE A 267 3.16 20.17 -3.88
N ASN A 268 2.29 20.95 -4.53
CA ASN A 268 0.91 21.14 -4.07
C ASN A 268 -0.08 20.11 -4.62
N ILE A 269 0.25 19.45 -5.74
CA ILE A 269 -0.56 18.37 -6.30
C ILE A 269 0.08 17.03 -5.92
N HIS A 270 1.30 16.78 -6.38
CA HIS A 270 1.93 15.45 -6.27
C HIS A 270 2.53 15.17 -4.87
N GLY A 271 2.87 16.22 -4.11
CA GLY A 271 3.36 16.10 -2.73
C GLY A 271 2.26 15.88 -1.69
N ALA A 272 0.99 16.17 -2.01
CA ALA A 272 -0.09 16.23 -1.04
C ALA A 272 -0.31 14.93 -0.24
N GLY A 273 -0.23 13.78 -0.91
CA GLY A 273 -0.32 12.47 -0.26
C GLY A 273 0.75 12.26 0.80
N TYR A 274 2.00 12.66 0.51
CA TYR A 274 3.15 12.50 1.40
C TYR A 274 3.01 13.34 2.66
N PHE A 275 2.47 14.56 2.57
CA PHE A 275 2.22 15.37 3.78
C PHE A 275 1.27 14.68 4.76
N GLY A 276 0.25 13.96 4.24
CA GLY A 276 -0.66 13.16 5.05
C GLY A 276 -0.01 11.88 5.60
N ALA A 277 0.66 11.12 4.74
CA ALA A 277 1.28 9.85 5.10
C ALA A 277 2.45 10.00 6.10
N LEU A 278 3.34 10.97 5.86
CA LEU A 278 4.46 11.28 6.77
C LEU A 278 3.95 11.86 8.10
N GLY A 279 2.91 12.70 8.06
CA GLY A 279 2.27 13.21 9.28
C GLY A 279 1.54 12.13 10.09
N ALA A 280 1.20 11.00 9.46
CA ALA A 280 0.71 9.81 10.13
C ALA A 280 1.85 8.84 10.54
N GLY A 281 3.10 9.18 10.24
CA GLY A 281 4.28 8.43 10.66
C GLY A 281 4.71 7.30 9.74
N ALA A 282 4.40 7.36 8.43
CA ALA A 282 4.88 6.39 7.45
C ALA A 282 6.39 6.15 7.61
N GLN A 283 6.81 4.89 7.76
CA GLN A 283 8.21 4.56 8.07
C GLN A 283 9.08 4.39 6.82
N THR A 284 8.47 4.19 5.65
CA THR A 284 9.20 4.03 4.39
C THR A 284 8.58 4.85 3.26
N VAL A 285 9.41 5.26 2.31
CA VAL A 285 8.98 5.92 1.07
C VAL A 285 9.62 5.22 -0.11
N MET A 286 8.83 4.85 -1.12
CA MET A 286 9.33 4.23 -2.34
C MET A 286 9.47 5.27 -3.45
N ILE A 287 10.62 5.31 -4.13
CA ILE A 287 10.89 6.28 -5.20
C ILE A 287 10.22 5.86 -6.51
N THR A 288 9.69 6.83 -7.25
CA THR A 288 9.06 6.62 -8.57
C THR A 288 10.06 6.41 -9.70
N TYR A 289 9.69 5.60 -10.69
CA TYR A 289 10.40 5.47 -11.96
C TYR A 289 10.35 6.73 -12.85
N ASN A 290 9.31 7.57 -12.73
CA ASN A 290 9.16 8.70 -13.65
C ASN A 290 10.32 9.70 -13.52
N SER A 291 10.61 10.41 -14.61
CA SER A 291 11.46 11.60 -14.52
C SER A 291 10.63 12.84 -14.22
N TRP A 292 11.27 13.89 -13.71
CA TRP A 292 10.67 15.22 -13.58
C TRP A 292 11.44 16.22 -14.45
N ALA A 293 10.75 16.91 -15.35
CA ALA A 293 11.35 17.83 -16.31
C ALA A 293 12.02 19.05 -15.65
N GLY A 294 11.59 19.41 -14.44
CA GLY A 294 12.22 20.50 -13.67
C GLY A 294 13.52 20.11 -12.97
N ALA A 295 13.87 18.82 -12.94
CA ALA A 295 15.17 18.38 -12.46
C ALA A 295 16.22 18.69 -13.52
N VAL A 296 16.98 19.77 -13.32
CA VAL A 296 18.11 20.13 -14.16
C VAL A 296 19.33 19.37 -13.65
N SER A 297 19.56 18.17 -14.16
CA SER A 297 20.80 17.44 -13.92
C SER A 297 21.34 16.85 -15.22
N PRO A 298 22.60 17.13 -15.59
CA PRO A 298 23.24 16.57 -16.76
C PRO A 298 23.54 15.06 -16.64
N THR A 299 23.34 14.45 -15.46
CA THR A 299 23.81 13.09 -15.16
C THR A 299 22.71 12.09 -14.83
N ASN A 300 21.43 12.49 -14.70
CA ASN A 300 20.35 11.56 -14.30
C ASN A 300 19.09 11.61 -15.18
N ASN A 301 19.06 12.40 -16.26
CA ASN A 301 17.89 12.60 -17.13
C ASN A 301 16.58 12.96 -16.37
N GLY A 302 16.72 13.54 -15.19
CA GLY A 302 15.63 13.88 -14.28
C GLY A 302 14.93 12.68 -13.62
N LYS A 303 15.48 11.46 -13.71
CA LYS A 303 14.92 10.26 -13.07
C LYS A 303 15.05 10.37 -11.56
N ILE A 304 13.92 10.32 -10.85
CA ILE A 304 13.87 10.75 -9.44
C ILE A 304 14.74 9.87 -8.53
N HIS A 305 14.96 8.59 -8.87
CA HIS A 305 15.94 7.73 -8.20
C HIS A 305 17.34 8.34 -8.07
N GLY A 306 17.74 9.25 -8.96
CA GLY A 306 19.03 9.93 -8.95
C GLY A 306 18.97 11.44 -8.69
N VAL A 307 17.86 12.00 -8.20
CA VAL A 307 17.70 13.45 -7.96
C VAL A 307 17.86 13.79 -6.47
N PRO A 308 19.05 14.19 -5.99
CA PRO A 308 19.32 14.47 -4.57
C PRO A 308 18.44 15.60 -4.01
N GLU A 309 18.09 16.60 -4.83
CA GLU A 309 17.28 17.74 -4.41
C GLU A 309 15.86 17.33 -3.99
N LEU A 310 15.36 16.21 -4.54
CA LEU A 310 14.05 15.66 -4.17
C LEU A 310 14.19 14.58 -3.09
N VAL A 311 15.09 13.61 -3.28
CA VAL A 311 15.18 12.45 -2.37
C VAL A 311 15.80 12.85 -1.03
N THR A 312 16.87 13.65 -1.03
CA THR A 312 17.49 14.15 0.21
C THR A 312 16.92 15.51 0.57
N GLY A 313 17.01 16.50 -0.33
CA GLY A 313 16.63 17.89 -0.04
C GLY A 313 15.16 18.06 0.33
N ALA A 314 14.24 17.60 -0.52
CA ALA A 314 12.80 17.74 -0.24
C ALA A 314 12.33 16.77 0.84
N LEU A 315 12.57 15.46 0.68
CA LEU A 315 12.00 14.44 1.53
C LEU A 315 12.70 14.32 2.90
N LYS A 316 14.01 14.10 2.93
CA LYS A 316 14.73 13.87 4.19
C LYS A 316 14.94 15.15 4.98
N GLU A 317 15.40 16.21 4.34
CA GLU A 317 15.79 17.47 5.01
C GLU A 317 14.59 18.38 5.25
N LYS A 318 13.92 18.84 4.19
CA LYS A 318 12.82 19.82 4.33
C LYS A 318 11.58 19.22 4.98
N MET A 319 11.12 18.04 4.55
CA MET A 319 9.98 17.38 5.17
C MET A 319 10.32 16.68 6.49
N GLY A 320 11.61 16.50 6.81
CA GLY A 320 12.07 15.88 8.06
C GLY A 320 11.86 14.36 8.11
N PHE A 321 11.78 13.67 6.96
CA PHE A 321 11.58 12.23 6.94
C PHE A 321 12.78 11.48 7.55
N ASP A 322 12.54 10.74 8.63
CA ASP A 322 13.55 10.03 9.41
C ASP A 322 13.52 8.50 9.27
N GLY A 323 12.57 7.98 8.49
CA GLY A 323 12.54 6.59 8.03
C GLY A 323 13.52 6.33 6.89
N PHE A 324 13.34 5.23 6.17
CA PHE A 324 14.20 4.86 5.05
C PHE A 324 13.49 4.92 3.68
N VAL A 325 14.27 5.28 2.66
CA VAL A 325 13.86 5.39 1.26
C VAL A 325 14.24 4.10 0.54
N VAL A 326 13.27 3.48 -0.13
CA VAL A 326 13.48 2.29 -0.95
C VAL A 326 13.34 2.62 -2.45
N SER A 327 14.14 2.02 -3.32
CA SER A 327 13.88 2.10 -4.77
C SER A 327 12.66 1.26 -5.14
N ASP A 328 11.96 1.62 -6.22
CA ASP A 328 11.11 0.65 -6.93
C ASP A 328 11.96 -0.48 -7.59
N TRP A 329 11.29 -1.52 -8.11
CA TRP A 329 11.88 -2.73 -8.69
C TRP A 329 12.88 -2.41 -9.81
N ASN A 330 14.17 -2.67 -9.60
CA ASN A 330 15.25 -2.28 -10.53
C ASN A 330 15.21 -0.79 -10.93
N GLY A 331 14.56 0.07 -10.15
CA GLY A 331 14.34 1.47 -10.53
C GLY A 331 15.63 2.27 -10.69
N ILE A 332 16.69 1.86 -9.98
CA ILE A 332 18.02 2.46 -10.11
C ILE A 332 18.59 2.37 -11.53
N ALA A 333 18.25 1.32 -12.30
CA ALA A 333 18.74 1.11 -13.66
C ALA A 333 18.22 2.15 -14.66
N GLN A 334 17.17 2.90 -14.31
CA GLN A 334 16.64 3.96 -15.17
C GLN A 334 17.43 5.26 -15.04
N VAL A 335 18.24 5.40 -13.99
CA VAL A 335 19.16 6.53 -13.85
C VAL A 335 20.25 6.39 -14.92
N GLN A 336 20.55 7.50 -15.60
CA GLN A 336 21.53 7.50 -16.67
C GLN A 336 22.91 7.03 -16.16
N GLY A 337 23.51 6.07 -16.86
CA GLY A 337 24.81 5.49 -16.49
C GLY A 337 24.74 4.33 -15.50
N CYS A 338 23.57 4.09 -14.90
CA CYS A 338 23.35 2.99 -13.96
C CYS A 338 22.90 1.69 -14.67
N THR A 339 23.03 0.57 -13.95
CA THR A 339 22.47 -0.73 -14.29
C THR A 339 21.62 -1.26 -13.12
N ASN A 340 21.03 -2.45 -13.26
CA ASN A 340 20.29 -3.10 -12.16
C ASN A 340 21.15 -3.31 -10.90
N SER A 341 22.46 -3.44 -11.06
CA SER A 341 23.40 -3.81 -10.00
C SER A 341 24.52 -2.80 -9.78
N HIS A 342 24.46 -1.61 -10.40
CA HIS A 342 25.47 -0.56 -10.20
C HIS A 342 24.83 0.81 -10.38
N CYS A 343 24.73 1.59 -9.29
CA CYS A 343 24.20 2.95 -9.35
C CYS A 343 24.61 3.81 -8.14
N PRO A 344 25.88 4.25 -8.06
CA PRO A 344 26.33 5.14 -7.00
C PRO A 344 25.54 6.46 -6.96
N GLU A 345 25.02 6.94 -8.09
CA GLU A 345 24.18 8.13 -8.21
C GLU A 345 22.90 8.02 -7.38
N SER A 346 22.24 6.86 -7.39
CA SER A 346 20.98 6.67 -6.65
C SER A 346 21.21 6.57 -5.15
N ILE A 347 22.29 5.89 -4.74
CA ILE A 347 22.69 5.82 -3.33
C ILE A 347 23.08 7.23 -2.84
N ASN A 348 23.88 7.98 -3.61
CA ASN A 348 24.25 9.35 -3.27
C ASN A 348 23.08 10.33 -3.29
N ALA A 349 22.05 10.09 -4.13
CA ALA A 349 20.82 10.89 -4.13
C ALA A 349 20.03 10.76 -2.82
N GLY A 350 20.18 9.65 -2.10
CA GLY A 350 19.56 9.43 -0.80
C GLY A 350 18.75 8.14 -0.69
N VAL A 351 18.78 7.24 -1.68
CA VAL A 351 18.15 5.91 -1.55
C VAL A 351 18.87 5.10 -0.46
N ASP A 352 18.11 4.50 0.45
CA ASP A 352 18.65 3.76 1.60
C ASP A 352 18.68 2.27 1.35
N MET A 353 17.63 1.74 0.71
CA MET A 353 17.49 0.33 0.37
C MET A 353 17.20 0.17 -1.13
N VAL A 354 17.95 -0.70 -1.78
CA VAL A 354 17.81 -0.97 -3.22
C VAL A 354 17.04 -2.25 -3.43
N MET A 355 15.91 -2.13 -4.10
CA MET A 355 15.10 -3.23 -4.61
C MET A 355 15.75 -3.82 -5.87
N VAL A 356 16.69 -4.74 -5.65
CA VAL A 356 17.46 -5.44 -6.67
C VAL A 356 17.08 -6.94 -6.64
N PRO A 357 15.98 -7.34 -7.30
CA PRO A 357 15.39 -8.67 -7.17
C PRO A 357 16.34 -9.81 -7.59
N ASP A 358 17.03 -9.65 -8.72
CA ASP A 358 17.83 -10.70 -9.36
C ASP A 358 19.33 -10.51 -9.16
N ASP A 359 19.86 -9.33 -9.51
CA ASP A 359 21.30 -9.06 -9.63
C ASP A 359 21.95 -8.60 -8.30
N TRP A 360 21.41 -9.08 -7.17
CA TRP A 360 21.71 -8.55 -5.83
C TRP A 360 23.15 -8.82 -5.37
N LYS A 361 23.76 -9.94 -5.79
CA LYS A 361 25.17 -10.25 -5.47
C LYS A 361 26.13 -9.29 -6.16
N ASP A 362 25.86 -8.99 -7.43
CA ASP A 362 26.63 -8.02 -8.20
C ASP A 362 26.44 -6.62 -7.61
N PHE A 363 25.22 -6.28 -7.17
CA PHE A 363 24.95 -5.02 -6.48
C PHE A 363 25.81 -4.84 -5.23
N ILE A 364 25.89 -5.86 -4.37
CA ILE A 364 26.73 -5.82 -3.17
C ILE A 364 28.20 -5.61 -3.57
N THR A 365 28.69 -6.39 -4.54
CA THR A 365 30.09 -6.33 -5.00
C THR A 365 30.46 -4.96 -5.56
N ASN A 366 29.62 -4.42 -6.45
CA ASN A 366 29.85 -3.13 -7.09
C ASN A 366 29.75 -1.97 -6.09
N THR A 367 28.79 -2.04 -5.16
CA THR A 367 28.63 -0.99 -4.13
C THR A 367 29.81 -0.97 -3.16
N MET A 368 30.36 -2.13 -2.77
CA MET A 368 31.59 -2.19 -1.96
C MET A 368 32.75 -1.48 -2.69
N LYS A 369 32.94 -1.81 -3.97
CA LYS A 369 33.96 -1.18 -4.80
C LYS A 369 33.75 0.34 -4.95
N ASP A 370 32.51 0.79 -5.10
CA ASP A 370 32.20 2.23 -5.17
C ASP A 370 32.56 2.97 -3.88
N VAL A 371 32.41 2.34 -2.71
CA VAL A 371 32.82 2.91 -1.43
C VAL A 371 34.34 2.94 -1.29
N GLU A 372 35.03 1.85 -1.64
CA GLU A 372 36.49 1.73 -1.62
C GLU A 372 37.17 2.74 -2.55
N GLU A 373 36.58 2.98 -3.73
CA GLU A 373 37.06 3.95 -4.73
C GLU A 373 36.58 5.38 -4.44
N GLY A 374 35.81 5.61 -3.37
CA GLY A 374 35.35 6.92 -2.92
C GLY A 374 34.22 7.54 -3.75
N ARG A 375 33.57 6.77 -4.64
CA ARG A 375 32.37 7.20 -5.37
C ARG A 375 31.14 7.33 -4.47
N ILE A 376 31.06 6.52 -3.43
CA ILE A 376 30.05 6.63 -2.37
C ILE A 376 30.77 6.87 -1.04
N PRO A 377 30.54 8.01 -0.36
CA PRO A 377 31.18 8.25 0.92
C PRO A 377 30.61 7.30 1.99
N MET A 378 31.47 6.82 2.90
CA MET A 378 31.05 5.94 3.99
C MET A 378 29.91 6.52 4.84
N SER A 379 29.88 7.84 5.03
CA SER A 379 28.81 8.54 5.73
C SER A 379 27.43 8.36 5.09
N ARG A 380 27.35 8.19 3.76
CA ARG A 380 26.09 7.91 3.06
C ARG A 380 25.60 6.49 3.37
N ILE A 381 26.51 5.53 3.40
CA ILE A 381 26.22 4.15 3.81
C ILE A 381 25.75 4.13 5.27
N ASP A 382 26.42 4.86 6.16
CA ASP A 382 26.05 4.94 7.57
C ASP A 382 24.67 5.58 7.79
N ASP A 383 24.31 6.64 7.05
CA ASP A 383 22.96 7.23 7.09
C ASP A 383 21.90 6.23 6.62
N ALA A 384 22.14 5.51 5.52
CA ALA A 384 21.21 4.51 4.99
C ALA A 384 20.93 3.41 6.02
N VAL A 385 21.99 2.82 6.57
CA VAL A 385 21.87 1.73 7.53
C VAL A 385 21.27 2.20 8.85
N THR A 386 21.60 3.41 9.31
CA THR A 386 20.97 4.04 10.48
C THR A 386 19.45 4.11 10.32
N ARG A 387 18.96 4.55 9.16
CA ARG A 387 17.52 4.66 8.88
C ARG A 387 16.84 3.29 8.81
N ILE A 388 17.49 2.31 8.20
CA ILE A 388 16.98 0.93 8.10
C ILE A 388 16.86 0.31 9.50
N ILE A 389 17.91 0.38 10.31
CA ILE A 389 17.90 -0.16 11.67
C ILE A 389 16.86 0.57 12.54
N ARG A 390 16.75 1.90 12.42
CA ARG A 390 15.71 2.67 13.13
C ARG A 390 14.32 2.14 12.86
N VAL A 391 13.96 1.92 11.59
CA VAL A 391 12.63 1.39 11.23
C VAL A 391 12.45 -0.04 11.76
N LYS A 392 13.48 -0.90 11.66
CA LYS A 392 13.42 -2.27 12.20
C LYS A 392 13.23 -2.30 13.72
N MET A 393 13.87 -1.38 14.45
CA MET A 393 13.67 -1.23 15.90
C MET A 393 12.28 -0.69 16.24
N ARG A 394 11.79 0.33 15.52
CA ARG A 394 10.42 0.85 15.70
C ARG A 394 9.36 -0.20 15.43
N ALA A 395 9.60 -1.10 14.46
CA ALA A 395 8.72 -2.22 14.15
C ALA A 395 8.88 -3.42 15.10
N GLY A 396 9.71 -3.32 16.14
CA GLY A 396 9.88 -4.35 17.16
C GLY A 396 10.58 -5.64 16.67
N LEU A 397 11.24 -5.61 15.50
CA LEU A 397 11.73 -6.84 14.84
C LEU A 397 12.83 -7.56 15.63
N PHE A 398 13.54 -6.88 16.52
CA PHE A 398 14.63 -7.46 17.31
C PHE A 398 14.18 -8.37 18.45
N THR A 399 12.89 -8.37 18.76
CA THR A 399 12.37 -8.97 20.00
C THR A 399 11.57 -10.24 19.80
N HIS A 400 10.99 -10.43 18.61
CA HIS A 400 10.05 -11.52 18.35
C HIS A 400 10.22 -12.04 16.92
N LYS A 401 10.24 -13.36 16.76
CA LYS A 401 10.20 -13.97 15.42
C LYS A 401 8.80 -13.82 14.81
N PRO A 402 8.65 -13.90 13.48
CA PRO A 402 7.36 -13.73 12.81
C PRO A 402 6.21 -14.58 13.39
N SER A 403 6.47 -15.85 13.70
CA SER A 403 5.45 -16.75 14.27
C SER A 403 5.03 -16.45 15.71
N ASP A 404 5.72 -15.57 16.43
CA ASP A 404 5.33 -15.18 17.79
C ASP A 404 4.13 -14.22 17.79
N SER A 405 3.81 -13.59 16.66
CA SER A 405 2.66 -12.69 16.55
C SER A 405 1.36 -13.42 16.83
N SER A 406 0.49 -12.82 17.65
CA SER A 406 -0.82 -13.36 17.99
C SER A 406 -1.76 -13.57 16.79
N VAL A 407 -1.45 -13.05 15.60
CA VAL A 407 -2.22 -13.27 14.36
C VAL A 407 -1.56 -14.23 13.37
N ALA A 408 -0.29 -14.60 13.57
CA ALA A 408 0.46 -15.45 12.64
C ALA A 408 -0.23 -16.82 12.46
N GLY A 409 -0.29 -17.30 11.21
CA GLY A 409 -0.87 -18.60 10.85
C GLY A 409 -2.41 -18.64 10.82
N LYS A 410 -3.10 -17.56 11.23
CA LYS A 410 -4.57 -17.57 11.37
C LYS A 410 -5.28 -17.18 10.08
N VAL A 411 -5.92 -18.15 9.42
CA VAL A 411 -6.75 -17.91 8.22
C VAL A 411 -7.91 -16.94 8.48
N SER A 412 -8.45 -16.90 9.70
CA SER A 412 -9.50 -15.94 10.06
C SER A 412 -9.03 -14.48 9.98
N GLU A 413 -7.72 -14.22 10.07
CA GLU A 413 -7.15 -12.87 10.03
C GLU A 413 -6.91 -12.35 8.61
N ILE A 414 -6.87 -13.25 7.60
CA ILE A 414 -6.73 -12.85 6.19
C ILE A 414 -8.08 -12.57 5.50
N THR A 415 -9.20 -12.84 6.19
CA THR A 415 -10.55 -12.70 5.63
C THR A 415 -11.39 -11.64 6.36
N ASN A 416 -11.99 -10.71 5.61
CA ASN A 416 -12.95 -9.72 6.09
C ASN A 416 -13.96 -9.33 5.00
N ARG A 417 -14.77 -10.30 4.57
CA ARG A 417 -15.77 -10.11 3.50
C ARG A 417 -16.79 -9.02 3.82
N ALA A 418 -17.17 -8.85 5.09
CA ALA A 418 -18.16 -7.84 5.49
C ALA A 418 -17.64 -6.41 5.24
N LEU A 419 -16.38 -6.13 5.60
CA LEU A 419 -15.72 -4.87 5.33
C LEU A 419 -15.56 -4.62 3.83
N ALA A 420 -15.07 -5.61 3.07
CA ALA A 420 -14.91 -5.49 1.62
C ALA A 420 -16.26 -5.24 0.92
N ARG A 421 -17.32 -5.96 1.30
CA ARG A 421 -18.67 -5.74 0.75
C ARG A 421 -19.21 -4.35 1.09
N ARG A 422 -18.89 -3.80 2.27
CA ARG A 422 -19.23 -2.42 2.62
C ARG A 422 -18.47 -1.42 1.76
N ALA A 423 -17.17 -1.64 1.53
CA ALA A 423 -16.34 -0.82 0.66
C ALA A 423 -16.87 -0.82 -0.78
N VAL A 424 -17.18 -2.01 -1.34
CA VAL A 424 -17.80 -2.15 -2.67
C VAL A 424 -19.09 -1.34 -2.76
N ARG A 425 -19.98 -1.40 -1.76
CA ARG A 425 -21.22 -0.61 -1.79
C ARG A 425 -20.96 0.90 -1.79
N GLN A 426 -20.00 1.38 -1.00
CA GLN A 426 -19.68 2.81 -0.92
C GLN A 426 -18.88 3.30 -2.12
N SER A 427 -18.17 2.44 -2.85
CA SER A 427 -17.42 2.80 -4.05
C SER A 427 -18.28 2.99 -5.31
N MET A 428 -19.54 2.53 -5.30
CA MET A 428 -20.41 2.62 -6.47
C MET A 428 -20.86 4.05 -6.74
N VAL A 429 -20.66 4.52 -7.97
CA VAL A 429 -21.14 5.82 -8.44
C VAL A 429 -22.32 5.62 -9.39
N LEU A 430 -23.52 6.07 -9.00
CA LEU A 430 -24.70 6.02 -9.86
C LEU A 430 -24.66 7.18 -10.87
N LEU A 431 -24.19 6.89 -12.09
CA LEU A 431 -24.06 7.91 -13.14
C LEU A 431 -25.39 8.27 -13.82
N LYS A 432 -26.31 7.31 -13.96
CA LYS A 432 -27.58 7.49 -14.67
C LYS A 432 -28.66 6.56 -14.10
N ASN A 433 -29.87 7.07 -13.92
CA ASN A 433 -31.03 6.30 -13.46
C ASN A 433 -32.34 6.81 -14.10
N ASN A 434 -32.47 6.64 -15.42
CA ASN A 434 -33.66 7.09 -16.14
C ASN A 434 -34.92 6.35 -15.65
N ASN A 435 -36.02 7.09 -15.50
CA ASN A 435 -37.33 6.57 -15.10
C ASN A 435 -37.30 5.78 -13.78
N GLY A 436 -36.30 5.99 -12.91
CA GLY A 436 -36.20 5.31 -11.62
C GLY A 436 -36.07 3.79 -11.73
N VAL A 437 -35.39 3.28 -12.76
CA VAL A 437 -35.21 1.83 -12.97
C VAL A 437 -34.49 1.13 -11.81
N LEU A 438 -33.57 1.83 -11.15
CA LEU A 438 -32.93 1.38 -9.91
C LEU A 438 -33.61 2.00 -8.69
N PRO A 439 -33.81 1.22 -7.60
CA PRO A 439 -33.44 -0.20 -7.45
C PRO A 439 -34.34 -1.16 -8.23
N LEU A 440 -33.78 -2.28 -8.70
CA LEU A 440 -34.55 -3.30 -9.42
C LEU A 440 -35.67 -3.87 -8.54
N ALA A 441 -36.88 -3.98 -9.09
CA ALA A 441 -38.01 -4.55 -8.38
C ALA A 441 -37.80 -6.04 -8.05
N ARG A 442 -38.09 -6.42 -6.80
CA ARG A 442 -37.99 -7.82 -6.35
C ARG A 442 -38.95 -8.73 -7.12
N GLY A 443 -38.57 -10.00 -7.29
CA GLY A 443 -39.40 -11.03 -7.91
C GLY A 443 -39.50 -10.99 -9.43
N LYS A 444 -38.90 -9.99 -10.10
CA LYS A 444 -38.82 -9.94 -11.57
C LYS A 444 -37.79 -10.94 -12.09
N ARG A 445 -37.97 -11.36 -13.35
CA ARG A 445 -36.93 -12.09 -14.10
C ARG A 445 -35.86 -11.09 -14.54
N ILE A 446 -34.60 -11.48 -14.40
CA ILE A 446 -33.44 -10.64 -14.70
C ILE A 446 -32.64 -11.35 -15.78
N LEU A 447 -32.32 -10.64 -16.86
CA LEU A 447 -31.28 -11.04 -17.80
C LEU A 447 -30.00 -10.29 -17.41
N VAL A 448 -28.92 -11.04 -17.17
CA VAL A 448 -27.58 -10.51 -16.98
C VAL A 448 -26.80 -10.74 -18.27
N VAL A 449 -26.23 -9.68 -18.84
CA VAL A 449 -25.43 -9.73 -20.06
C VAL A 449 -24.01 -9.20 -19.84
N GLY A 450 -23.07 -9.68 -20.64
CA GLY A 450 -21.69 -9.19 -20.71
C GLY A 450 -20.66 -10.13 -20.09
N ALA A 451 -19.52 -10.26 -20.77
CA ALA A 451 -18.46 -11.22 -20.45
C ALA A 451 -17.88 -11.09 -19.04
N SER A 452 -17.95 -9.90 -18.43
CA SER A 452 -17.42 -9.66 -17.07
C SER A 452 -18.37 -10.05 -15.95
N ALA A 453 -19.63 -10.38 -16.25
CA ALA A 453 -20.62 -10.65 -15.20
C ALA A 453 -20.27 -11.84 -14.32
N ASP A 454 -19.56 -12.84 -14.86
CA ASP A 454 -19.13 -14.04 -14.13
C ASP A 454 -17.61 -14.23 -14.15
N SER A 455 -16.85 -13.14 -14.05
CA SER A 455 -15.38 -13.17 -14.03
C SER A 455 -14.84 -12.46 -12.78
N MET A 456 -14.20 -13.22 -11.89
CA MET A 456 -13.49 -12.68 -10.73
C MET A 456 -12.29 -11.83 -11.16
N SER A 457 -11.52 -12.29 -12.15
CA SER A 457 -10.34 -11.58 -12.67
C SER A 457 -10.71 -10.22 -13.22
N ASN A 458 -11.83 -10.10 -13.94
CA ASN A 458 -12.27 -8.81 -14.49
C ASN A 458 -12.74 -7.84 -13.39
N GLN A 459 -13.38 -8.33 -12.31
CA GLN A 459 -13.84 -7.46 -11.23
C GLN A 459 -12.74 -7.12 -10.22
N SER A 460 -11.68 -7.94 -10.10
CA SER A 460 -10.55 -7.69 -9.21
C SER A 460 -9.46 -6.85 -9.87
N GLY A 461 -9.25 -7.00 -11.18
CA GLY A 461 -8.20 -6.32 -11.93
C GLY A 461 -6.79 -6.80 -11.59
N GLY A 462 -5.79 -5.98 -11.95
CA GLY A 462 -4.39 -6.25 -11.65
C GLY A 462 -4.07 -6.29 -10.16
N TRP A 463 -2.87 -6.75 -9.82
CA TRP A 463 -2.39 -6.94 -8.45
C TRP A 463 -3.25 -7.89 -7.60
N SER A 464 -3.98 -8.80 -8.24
CA SER A 464 -4.84 -9.80 -7.59
C SER A 464 -4.27 -11.19 -7.84
N ILE A 465 -3.62 -11.78 -6.85
CA ILE A 465 -2.90 -13.07 -6.87
C ILE A 465 -1.66 -13.04 -7.79
N THR A 466 -1.84 -12.68 -9.06
CA THR A 466 -0.77 -12.42 -10.03
C THR A 466 -0.62 -10.92 -10.31
N TRP A 467 0.44 -10.55 -11.04
CA TRP A 467 0.72 -9.15 -11.35
C TRP A 467 -0.32 -8.52 -12.27
N GLN A 468 -0.53 -9.07 -13.47
CA GLN A 468 -1.53 -8.56 -14.43
C GLN A 468 -2.95 -8.95 -14.03
N GLY A 469 -3.13 -10.09 -13.36
CA GLY A 469 -4.40 -10.55 -12.81
C GLY A 469 -5.27 -11.31 -13.80
N ASP A 470 -4.97 -11.24 -15.11
CA ASP A 470 -5.74 -11.83 -16.20
C ASP A 470 -5.46 -13.33 -16.41
N GLU A 471 -4.41 -13.87 -15.80
CA GLU A 471 -4.11 -15.30 -15.82
C GLU A 471 -4.89 -16.11 -14.75
N ASN A 472 -5.66 -15.43 -13.90
CA ASN A 472 -6.45 -16.07 -12.86
C ASN A 472 -7.80 -16.57 -13.37
N THR A 473 -8.28 -17.62 -12.72
CA THR A 473 -9.62 -18.19 -12.93
C THR A 473 -10.50 -17.93 -11.71
N ASN A 474 -11.83 -18.08 -11.85
CA ASN A 474 -12.74 -17.95 -10.71
C ASN A 474 -12.39 -18.89 -9.54
N ALA A 475 -11.80 -20.06 -9.82
CA ALA A 475 -11.41 -21.04 -8.80
C ALA A 475 -10.27 -20.54 -7.89
N ASP A 476 -9.45 -19.60 -8.36
CA ASP A 476 -8.36 -19.00 -7.57
C ASP A 476 -8.89 -18.07 -6.47
N PHE A 477 -10.13 -17.58 -6.61
CA PHE A 477 -10.76 -16.67 -5.65
C PHE A 477 -11.69 -17.42 -4.71
N THR A 478 -11.10 -18.26 -3.84
CA THR A 478 -11.82 -19.19 -2.96
C THR A 478 -12.83 -18.54 -2.01
N THR A 479 -12.68 -17.25 -1.70
CA THR A 479 -13.60 -16.46 -0.86
C THR A 479 -14.39 -15.41 -1.63
N GLY A 480 -14.24 -15.37 -2.96
CA GLY A 480 -14.84 -14.40 -3.86
C GLY A 480 -16.31 -14.68 -4.21
N GLU A 481 -16.99 -13.67 -4.75
CA GLU A 481 -18.33 -13.80 -5.31
C GLU A 481 -18.40 -12.93 -6.57
N THR A 482 -18.73 -13.53 -7.70
CA THR A 482 -18.93 -12.80 -8.96
C THR A 482 -20.21 -11.97 -8.91
N LEU A 483 -20.31 -10.92 -9.73
CA LEU A 483 -21.53 -10.14 -9.87
C LEU A 483 -22.75 -11.02 -10.22
N LEU A 484 -22.60 -11.96 -11.15
CA LEU A 484 -23.65 -12.90 -11.55
C LEU A 484 -24.07 -13.79 -10.38
N SER A 485 -23.11 -14.36 -9.64
CA SER A 485 -23.37 -15.16 -8.45
C SER A 485 -24.15 -14.37 -7.39
N ALA A 486 -23.73 -13.13 -7.12
CA ALA A 486 -24.40 -12.23 -6.18
C ALA A 486 -25.85 -11.93 -6.62
N ILE A 487 -26.10 -11.65 -7.91
CA ILE A 487 -27.45 -11.40 -8.43
C ILE A 487 -28.32 -12.65 -8.31
N ARG A 488 -27.80 -13.83 -8.65
CA ARG A 488 -28.51 -15.13 -8.48
C ARG A 488 -28.88 -15.38 -7.02
N SER A 489 -27.95 -15.11 -6.10
CA SER A 489 -28.17 -15.24 -4.66
C SER A 489 -29.28 -14.30 -4.15
N GLN A 490 -29.32 -13.06 -4.64
CA GLN A 490 -30.32 -12.06 -4.18
C GLN A 490 -31.69 -12.17 -4.86
N ALA A 491 -31.76 -12.50 -6.15
CA ALA A 491 -33.00 -12.54 -6.92
C ALA A 491 -33.64 -13.94 -6.99
N GLY A 492 -32.86 -14.98 -6.70
CA GLY A 492 -33.19 -16.39 -6.88
C GLY A 492 -32.71 -16.89 -8.25
N ALA A 493 -31.90 -17.95 -8.27
CA ALA A 493 -31.22 -18.44 -9.48
C ALA A 493 -32.18 -18.74 -10.65
N ALA A 494 -33.36 -19.29 -10.37
CA ALA A 494 -34.38 -19.60 -11.39
C ALA A 494 -34.94 -18.36 -12.12
N ARG A 495 -34.76 -17.16 -11.55
CA ARG A 495 -35.20 -15.90 -12.16
C ARG A 495 -34.12 -15.19 -12.96
N VAL A 496 -32.87 -15.69 -12.91
CA VAL A 496 -31.73 -15.04 -13.54
C VAL A 496 -31.26 -15.85 -14.73
N VAL A 497 -31.40 -15.28 -15.92
CA VAL A 497 -30.80 -15.80 -17.15
C VAL A 497 -29.49 -15.05 -17.38
N TYR A 498 -28.46 -15.76 -17.83
CA TYR A 498 -27.15 -15.16 -18.15
C TYR A 498 -26.80 -15.43 -19.61
N SER A 499 -26.29 -14.40 -20.29
CA SER A 499 -25.64 -14.51 -21.60
C SER A 499 -24.34 -13.71 -21.56
N PRO A 500 -23.18 -14.25 -21.98
CA PRO A 500 -21.95 -13.46 -22.04
C PRO A 500 -21.99 -12.35 -23.12
N THR A 501 -22.91 -12.47 -24.09
CA THR A 501 -23.12 -11.58 -25.23
C THR A 501 -24.56 -11.14 -25.35
#